data_AF-A3DGX1-F1
#
_entry.id   AF-A3DGX1-F1
#
_cell.length_a   1.000
_cell.length_b   1.000
_cell.length_c   1.000
_cell.angle_alpha   90.00
_cell.angle_beta   90.00
_cell.angle_gamma   90.00
#
_symmetry.space_group_name_H-M   'P 1'
#
loop_
_entity.id
_entity.type
_entity.pdbx_description
1 polymer ?
#
loop_
_entity_poly.entity_id
_entity_poly.type
_entity_poly.pdbx_seq_one_letter_code
_entity_poly.pdbx_strand_id
1 'polypeptide(L)' 'MRILNQDNNIAVRNVLLMLTMEEAAELKDDLERLLSKKALNDHSHINDLEYEHELTISLYDENNIEEFDERIKKLIIQDE' A
#
# COMPACT_ATOMS: atom_id res chain seq x y z
N MET A 1 -6.54 2.92 8.23
CA MET A 1 -5.68 2.77 7.04
C MET A 1 -4.96 4.07 6.83
N ARG A 2 -3.73 4.00 6.33
CA ARG A 2 -2.93 5.15 5.92
C ARG A 2 -2.95 5.16 4.40
N ILE A 3 -3.46 6.24 3.80
CA ILE A 3 -3.62 6.33 2.34
C ILE A 3 -2.83 7.55 1.88
N LEU A 4 -1.87 7.32 1.00
CA LEU A 4 -1.00 8.35 0.45
C LEU A 4 -1.25 8.44 -1.05
N ASN A 5 -1.57 9.63 -1.54
CA ASN A 5 -1.41 9.90 -2.96
C ASN A 5 0.09 10.11 -3.23
N GLN A 6 0.72 9.17 -3.93
CA GLN A 6 2.15 9.19 -4.18
C GLN A 6 2.58 10.24 -5.23
N ASP A 7 1.68 10.68 -6.12
CA ASP A 7 1.99 11.69 -7.14
C ASP A 7 2.26 13.07 -6.54
N ASN A 8 1.48 13.45 -5.52
CA ASN A 8 1.57 14.77 -4.89
C ASN A 8 2.01 14.71 -3.42
N ASN A 9 2.22 13.51 -2.90
CA ASN A 9 2.68 13.26 -1.54
C ASN A 9 1.69 13.73 -0.44
N ILE A 10 0.40 13.77 -0.75
CA ILE A 10 -0.67 14.23 0.16
C ILE A 10 -1.42 13.04 0.75
N ALA A 11 -1.63 13.05 2.06
CA ALA A 11 -2.48 12.08 2.74
C ALA A 11 -3.95 12.28 2.35
N VAL A 12 -4.65 11.19 2.06
CA VAL A 12 -6.08 11.21 1.74
C VAL A 12 -6.87 10.43 2.77
N ARG A 13 -8.08 10.91 3.07
CA ARG A 13 -8.95 10.33 4.10
C ARG A 13 -9.87 9.22 3.58
N ASN A 14 -10.11 9.21 2.27
CA ASN A 14 -10.95 8.25 1.59
C ASN A 14 -10.42 7.98 0.18
N VAL A 15 -10.70 6.79 -0.32
CA VAL A 15 -10.39 6.37 -1.69
C VAL A 15 -11.47 5.41 -2.15
N LEU A 16 -11.83 5.47 -3.43
CA LEU A 16 -12.65 4.47 -4.11
C LEU A 16 -11.73 3.66 -5.02
N LEU A 17 -11.66 2.35 -4.79
CA LEU A 17 -10.94 1.42 -5.66
C LEU A 17 -11.96 0.71 -6.55
N MET A 18 -11.84 0.89 -7.86
CA MET A 18 -12.68 0.21 -8.86
C MET A 18 -11.81 -0.82 -9.55
N LEU A 19 -11.93 -2.07 -9.13
CA LEU A 19 -11.10 -3.16 -9.62
C LEU A 19 -11.88 -4.02 -10.61
N THR A 20 -11.21 -4.46 -11.66
CA THR A 20 -11.67 -5.61 -12.45
C THR A 20 -11.59 -6.88 -11.60
N MET A 21 -12.20 -7.96 -12.07
CA MET A 21 -12.13 -9.26 -11.37
C MET A 21 -10.69 -9.78 -11.27
N GLU A 22 -9.86 -9.50 -12.28
CA GLU A 22 -8.46 -9.93 -12.32
C GLU A 22 -7.62 -9.14 -11.32
N GLU A 23 -7.74 -7.81 -11.30
CA GLU A 23 -7.08 -6.93 -10.32
C GLU A 23 -7.51 -7.25 -8.89
N ALA A 24 -8.79 -7.58 -8.67
CA ALA A 24 -9.28 -7.99 -7.36
C ALA A 24 -8.70 -9.34 -6.90
N ALA A 25 -8.50 -10.28 -7.83
CA ALA A 25 -7.85 -11.56 -7.55
C ALA A 25 -6.37 -11.36 -7.23
N GLU A 26 -5.67 -10.54 -7.99
CA GLU A 26 -4.26 -10.19 -7.74
C GLU A 26 -4.10 -9.52 -6.37
N LEU A 27 -4.94 -8.53 -6.06
CA LEU A 27 -4.96 -7.88 -4.75
C LEU A 27 -5.17 -8.89 -3.60
N LYS A 28 -6.09 -9.84 -3.77
CA LYS A 28 -6.34 -10.88 -2.76
C LYS A 28 -5.10 -11.75 -2.55
N ASP A 29 -4.52 -12.26 -3.62
CA ASP A 29 -3.40 -13.19 -3.54
C ASP A 29 -2.14 -12.51 -2.98
N ASP A 30 -1.92 -11.24 -3.32
CA ASP A 30 -0.86 -10.41 -2.77
C ASP A 30 -1.05 -10.06 -1.30
N LEU A 31 -2.29 -9.77 -0.87
CA LEU A 31 -2.61 -9.63 0.55
C LEU A 31 -2.35 -10.93 1.32
N GLU A 32 -2.77 -12.08 0.78
CA GLU A 32 -2.50 -13.39 1.38
C GLU A 32 -0.98 -13.65 1.49
N ARG A 33 -0.22 -13.28 0.46
CA ARG A 33 1.25 -13.34 0.45
C ARG A 33 1.85 -12.49 1.57
N LEU A 34 1.50 -11.21 1.65
CA LEU A 34 1.99 -10.26 2.66
C LEU A 34 1.64 -10.72 4.09
N LEU A 35 0.46 -11.30 4.30
CA LEU A 35 0.04 -11.83 5.60
C LEU A 35 0.80 -13.11 5.99
N SER A 36 1.17 -13.95 5.02
CA SER A 36 1.82 -15.25 5.27
C SER A 36 3.32 -15.14 5.54
N LYS A 37 3.98 -14.09 5.02
CA LYS A 37 5.42 -13.85 5.19
C LYS A 37 5.65 -12.47 5.77
N LYS A 38 6.06 -12.40 7.03
CA LYS A 38 6.63 -11.18 7.59
C LYS A 38 8.05 -11.00 7.05
N ALA A 39 8.16 -10.43 5.86
CA ALA A 39 9.42 -9.94 5.33
C ALA A 39 9.57 -8.45 5.63
N LEU A 40 10.80 -8.04 5.96
CA LEU A 40 11.16 -6.64 6.17
C LEU A 40 10.99 -5.88 4.84
N ASN A 41 10.42 -4.68 4.91
CA ASN A 41 10.12 -3.82 3.76
C ASN A 41 9.28 -4.45 2.62
N ASP A 42 8.41 -5.42 2.95
CA ASP A 42 7.57 -6.10 1.95
C ASP A 42 6.37 -5.23 1.52
N HIS A 43 6.15 -5.16 0.22
CA HIS A 43 5.05 -4.45 -0.40
C HIS A 43 4.69 -5.12 -1.73
N SER A 44 3.49 -4.82 -2.21
CA SER A 44 2.94 -5.34 -3.45
C SER A 44 2.39 -4.20 -4.29
N HIS A 45 2.47 -4.34 -5.60
CA HIS A 45 1.98 -3.38 -6.58
C HIS A 45 0.92 -4.07 -7.44
N ILE A 46 -0.30 -3.56 -7.42
CA ILE A 46 -1.39 -4.00 -8.28
C ILE A 46 -1.52 -2.96 -9.38
N ASN A 47 -1.37 -3.39 -10.63
CA ASN A 47 -1.39 -2.51 -11.80
C ASN A 47 -2.57 -2.83 -12.70
N ASP A 48 -3.06 -1.83 -13.42
CA ASP A 48 -3.91 -2.09 -14.59
C ASP A 48 -3.09 -2.64 -15.77
N LEU A 49 -3.78 -3.15 -16.79
CA LEU A 49 -3.15 -3.81 -17.95
C LEU A 49 -2.16 -2.91 -18.71
N GLU A 50 -2.41 -1.59 -18.71
CA GLU A 50 -1.61 -0.60 -19.42
C GLU A 50 -0.53 0.04 -18.53
N TYR A 51 -0.47 -0.32 -17.24
CA TYR A 51 0.45 0.25 -16.24
C TYR A 51 0.31 1.77 -16.09
N GLU A 52 -0.90 2.30 -16.29
CA GLU A 52 -1.22 3.71 -16.08
C GLU A 52 -1.65 3.97 -14.63
N HIS A 53 -2.25 2.98 -13.97
CA HIS A 53 -2.73 3.08 -12.60
C HIS A 53 -2.11 2.00 -11.72
N GLU A 54 -1.55 2.41 -10.59
CA GLU A 54 -0.95 1.51 -9.61
C GLU A 54 -1.56 1.70 -8.22
N LEU A 55 -1.86 0.58 -7.55
CA LEU A 55 -2.11 0.50 -6.11
C LEU A 55 -0.94 -0.20 -5.43
N THR A 56 -0.15 0.55 -4.65
CA THR A 56 0.85 -0.04 -3.74
C THR A 56 0.20 -0.39 -2.39
N ILE A 57 0.41 -1.61 -1.91
CA ILE A 57 0.02 -2.05 -0.56
C ILE A 57 1.24 -2.54 0.23
N SER A 58 1.29 -2.20 1.51
CA SER A 58 2.35 -2.66 2.43
C SER A 58 1.76 -2.86 3.83
N LEU A 59 2.38 -3.73 4.62
CA LEU A 59 2.03 -3.97 6.01
C LEU A 59 3.07 -3.34 6.93
N TYR A 60 2.59 -2.65 7.96
CA TYR A 60 3.45 -2.13 9.01
C TYR A 60 3.04 -2.69 10.38
N ASP A 61 4.04 -2.89 11.24
CA ASP A 61 3.87 -3.09 12.67
C ASP A 61 4.99 -2.35 13.42
N GLU A 62 4.92 -2.35 14.75
CA GLU A 62 5.89 -1.63 15.59
C GLU A 62 7.36 -2.00 15.34
N ASN A 63 7.63 -3.15 14.71
CA ASN A 63 8.99 -3.63 14.46
C ASN A 63 9.57 -3.14 13.13
N ASN A 64 8.76 -2.68 12.17
CA ASN A 64 9.23 -2.27 10.84
C ASN A 64 8.96 -0.80 10.49
N ILE A 65 8.33 0.00 11.38
CA ILE A 65 8.07 1.42 11.14
C ILE A 65 9.35 2.20 10.77
N GLU A 66 10.48 1.84 11.38
CA GLU A 66 11.74 2.55 11.16
C GLU A 66 12.35 2.36 9.77
N GLU A 67 11.86 1.36 9.02
CA GLU A 67 12.34 1.02 7.67
C GLU A 67 11.70 1.88 6.58
N PHE A 68 10.53 2.47 6.86
CA PHE A 68 9.86 3.34 5.92
C PHE A 68 10.57 4.70 5.82
N ASP A 69 10.35 5.43 4.74
CA ASP A 69 10.83 6.81 4.66
C ASP A 69 10.11 7.74 5.65
N GLU A 70 10.70 8.91 5.91
CA GLU A 70 10.17 9.88 6.87
C GLU A 70 8.73 10.35 6.57
N ARG A 71 8.33 10.34 5.30
CA ARG A 71 7.00 10.76 4.89
C ARG A 71 5.96 9.69 5.24
N ILE A 72 6.27 8.43 5.00
CA ILE A 72 5.42 7.30 5.40
C ILE A 72 5.38 7.17 6.93
N LYS A 73 6.52 7.37 7.63
CA LYS A 73 6.53 7.40 9.10
C LYS A 73 5.60 8.47 9.65
N LYS A 74 5.64 9.69 9.10
CA LYS A 74 4.69 10.76 9.46
C LYS A 74 3.25 10.36 9.21
N LEU A 75 2.97 9.74 8.07
CA LEU A 75 1.62 9.24 7.79
C LEU A 75 1.18 8.20 8.83
N ILE A 76 2.04 7.24 9.18
CA ILE A 76 1.73 6.20 10.17
C ILE A 76 1.44 6.80 11.55
N ILE A 77 2.33 7.69 12.02
CA ILE A 77 2.33 8.23 13.39
C ILE A 77 1.34 9.38 13.57
N GLN A 78 1.24 10.27 12.58
CA GLN A 78 0.54 11.56 12.67
C GLN A 78 -0.72 11.61 11.78
N ASP A 79 -0.88 10.68 10.84
CA ASP A 79 -1.98 10.69 9.85
C ASP A 79 -1.96 11.96 8.96
N GLU A 80 -0.75 12.48 8.70
CA GLU A 80 -0.43 13.66 7.87
C GLU A 80 0.41 13.28 6.64
#